data_AF-A0A7W1KRF0-F1
#
_entry.id   AF-A0A7W1KRF0-F1
#
_cell.length_a   1.000
_cell.length_b   1.000
_cell.length_c   1.000
_cell.angle_alpha   90.00
_cell.angle_beta   90.00
_cell.angle_gamma   90.00
#
_symmetry.space_group_name_H-M   'P 1'
#
loop_
_entity.id
_entity.type
_entity.pdbx_description
1 polymer ?
#
loop_
_entity_poly.entity_id
_entity_poly.type
_entity_poly.pdbx_seq_one_letter_code
_entity_poly.pdbx_strand_id
1 'polypeptide(L)' 'MPNIAPAPNLLFVVKRGETTVTSFTTDAEGRFRIRLNPGHYTVLREDPGAMIGRWRFEADVVANEVTKVQWTGDSGMR' A
#
# COMPACT_ATOMS: atom_id res chain seq x y z
N MET A 1 3.72 -3.57 23.08
CA MET A 1 2.81 -3.36 21.93
C MET A 1 3.67 -3.25 20.70
N PRO A 2 3.38 -3.94 19.58
CA PRO A 2 4.19 -3.79 18.38
C PRO A 2 4.11 -2.33 17.92
N ASN A 3 5.25 -1.64 17.94
CA ASN A 3 5.36 -0.27 17.49
C ASN A 3 5.35 -0.28 15.96
N ILE A 4 4.21 0.03 15.36
CA ILE A 4 4.09 0.18 13.91
C ILE A 4 4.77 1.51 13.56
N ALA A 5 6.03 1.44 13.14
CA ALA A 5 6.70 2.63 12.61
C ALA A 5 5.96 3.09 11.34
N PRO A 6 5.67 4.40 11.19
CA PRO A 6 5.14 4.94 9.95
C PRO A 6 6.05 4.57 8.79
N ALA A 7 5.49 4.41 7.59
CA ALA A 7 6.22 4.03 6.39
C ALA A 7 6.33 5.23 5.43
N PRO A 8 7.12 6.27 5.74
CA PRO A 8 7.13 7.51 4.98
C PRO A 8 7.93 7.42 3.69
N ASN A 9 7.53 8.20 2.68
CA ASN A 9 8.25 8.37 1.41
C ASN A 9 8.52 7.06 0.66
N LEU A 10 7.63 6.07 0.79
CA LEU A 10 7.75 4.78 0.13
C LEU A 10 6.89 4.75 -1.14
N LEU A 11 7.46 4.25 -2.23
CA LEU A 11 6.76 4.03 -3.49
C LEU A 11 5.98 2.71 -3.46
N PHE A 12 4.70 2.79 -3.81
CA PHE A 12 3.81 1.66 -4.02
C PHE A 12 3.23 1.67 -5.42
N VAL A 13 3.10 0.48 -6.00
CA VAL A 13 2.34 0.25 -7.23
C VAL A 13 1.01 -0.40 -6.91
N VAL A 14 -0.03 0.02 -7.62
CA VAL A 14 -1.38 -0.55 -7.53
C VAL A 14 -1.65 -1.31 -8.80
N LYS A 15 -1.98 -2.59 -8.66
CA LYS A 15 -2.28 -3.50 -9.75
C LYS A 15 -3.73 -3.95 -9.72
N ARG A 16 -4.32 -4.15 -10.89
CA ARG A 16 -5.59 -4.89 -11.08
C ARG A 16 -5.25 -6.13 -11.90
N GLY A 17 -5.23 -7.29 -11.24
CA GLY A 17 -4.58 -8.48 -11.80
C GLY A 17 -3.08 -8.23 -12.02
N GLU A 18 -2.58 -8.49 -13.22
CA GLU A 18 -1.16 -8.26 -13.57
C GLU A 18 -0.87 -6.84 -14.06
N THR A 19 -1.90 -6.03 -14.33
CA THR A 19 -1.74 -4.68 -14.88
C THR A 19 -1.56 -3.65 -13.78
N THR A 20 -0.44 -2.92 -13.81
CA THR A 20 -0.26 -1.70 -13.00
C THR A 20 -1.21 -0.62 -13.50
N VAL A 21 -2.10 -0.15 -12.62
CA VAL A 21 -3.08 0.90 -12.94
C VAL A 21 -2.63 2.29 -12.46
N THR A 22 -1.82 2.35 -11.41
CA THR A 22 -1.26 3.59 -10.87
C THR A 22 -0.15 3.29 -9.87
N SER A 23 0.55 4.32 -9.40
CA SER A 23 1.48 4.27 -8.28
C SER A 23 1.28 5.48 -7.38
N PHE A 24 1.71 5.37 -6.13
CA PHE A 24 1.70 6.48 -5.18
C PHE A 24 2.88 6.39 -4.21
N THR A 25 3.23 7.54 -3.66
CA THR A 25 4.23 7.64 -2.59
C THR A 25 3.51 8.01 -1.29
N THR A 26 3.82 7.32 -0.19
CA THR A 26 3.32 7.71 1.13
C THR A 26 3.95 9.03 1.58
N ASP A 27 3.19 9.86 2.31
CA ASP A 27 3.69 11.12 2.85
C ASP A 27 4.63 10.92 4.06
N ALA A 28 5.10 12.01 4.66
CA ALA A 28 5.98 11.99 5.83
C ALA A 28 5.38 11.31 7.07
N GLU A 29 4.06 11.11 7.10
CA GLU A 29 3.34 10.43 8.18
C GLU A 29 2.93 8.99 7.78
N GLY A 30 3.37 8.51 6.60
CA GLY A 30 3.02 7.19 6.08
C GLY A 30 1.60 7.09 5.52
N ARG A 31 0.91 8.21 5.30
CA ARG A 31 -0.46 8.23 4.77
C ARG A 31 -0.45 8.38 3.25
N PHE A 32 -1.56 7.97 2.63
CA PHE A 32 -1.81 8.15 1.20
C PHE A 32 -3.31 8.23 0.92
N ARG A 33 -3.68 8.85 -0.21
CA ARG A 33 -5.05 8.84 -0.74
C ARG A 33 -5.02 8.82 -2.25
N ILE A 34 -5.64 7.80 -2.84
CA ILE A 34 -5.76 7.63 -4.29
C ILE A 34 -7.23 7.40 -4.66
N ARG A 35 -7.62 7.76 -5.88
CA ARG A 35 -8.95 7.48 -6.44
C ARG A 35 -8.82 6.31 -7.41
N LEU A 36 -9.64 5.28 -7.20
CA LEU A 36 -9.68 4.08 -8.04
C LEU A 36 -11.13 3.82 -8.44
N ASN A 37 -11.30 3.28 -9.66
CA ASN A 37 -12.60 2.74 -10.05
C ASN A 37 -12.92 1.49 -9.23
N PRO A 38 -14.20 1.10 -9.07
CA PRO A 38 -14.56 -0.11 -8.35
C PRO A 38 -13.88 -1.36 -8.92
N GLY A 39 -13.37 -2.23 -8.05
CA GLY A 39 -12.70 -3.47 -8.41
C GLY A 39 -11.71 -3.96 -7.36
N HIS A 40 -11.12 -5.12 -7.63
CA HIS A 40 -10.12 -5.75 -6.78
C HIS A 40 -8.71 -5.30 -7.18
N TYR A 41 -7.91 -4.95 -6.18
CA TYR A 41 -6.56 -4.42 -6.38
C TYR A 41 -5.53 -5.08 -5.48
N THR A 42 -4.32 -5.21 -5.99
CA THR A 42 -3.13 -5.54 -5.22
C THR A 42 -2.21 -4.32 -5.16
N VAL A 43 -1.86 -3.88 -3.95
CA VAL A 43 -0.86 -2.84 -3.69
C VAL A 43 0.45 -3.51 -3.30
N LEU A 44 1.54 -3.13 -3.97
CA LEU A 44 2.87 -3.68 -3.76
C LEU A 44 3.86 -2.55 -3.52
N ARG A 45 4.75 -2.69 -2.55
CA ARG A 45 5.91 -1.77 -2.43
C ARG A 45 6.88 -2.07 -3.58
N GLU A 46 7.24 -1.04 -4.33
CA GLU A 46 8.26 -1.12 -5.36
C GLU A 46 9.50 -0.37 -4.85
N ASP A 47 10.31 -1.06 -4.06
CA ASP A 47 11.60 -0.55 -3.62
C ASP A 47 12.68 -1.61 -3.91
N PRO A 48 13.63 -1.32 -4.82
CA PRO A 48 14.69 -2.27 -5.19
C PRO A 48 15.68 -2.58 -4.04
N GLY A 49 15.64 -1.85 -2.92
CA GLY A 49 16.49 -2.09 -1.74
C GLY A 49 15.81 -2.81 -0.57
N ALA A 50 14.50 -3.08 -0.65
CA ALA A 50 13.76 -3.66 0.48
C ALA A 50 14.05 -5.16 0.65
N MET A 51 15.06 -5.50 1.45
CA MET A 51 15.36 -6.88 1.85
C MET A 51 14.39 -7.46 2.89
N ILE A 52 13.54 -6.64 3.53
CA ILE A 52 12.64 -7.05 4.61
C ILE A 52 11.20 -6.59 4.35
N GLY A 53 10.27 -7.55 4.42
CA GLY A 53 8.83 -7.36 4.27
C GLY A 53 8.35 -7.43 2.83
N ARG A 54 7.61 -8.48 2.45
CA ARG A 54 6.77 -8.44 1.25
C ARG A 54 5.53 -7.61 1.59
N TRP A 55 5.61 -6.30 1.40
CA TRP A 55 4.47 -5.39 1.56
C TRP A 55 3.54 -5.59 0.36
N ARG A 56 2.66 -6.61 0.47
CA ARG A 56 1.61 -6.95 -0.48
C ARG A 56 0.27 -6.93 0.22
N PHE A 57 -0.67 -6.29 -0.44
CA PHE A 57 -1.88 -5.79 0.18
C PHE A 57 -3.03 -5.90 -0.81
N GLU A 58 -4.15 -6.52 -0.44
CA GLU A 58 -5.32 -6.71 -1.30
C GLU A 58 -6.51 -5.87 -0.82
N ALA A 59 -7.10 -5.10 -1.73
CA ALA A 59 -8.17 -4.16 -1.42
C ALA A 59 -9.27 -4.21 -2.47
N ASP A 60 -10.51 -4.30 -1.98
CA ASP A 60 -11.71 -4.18 -2.79
C ASP A 60 -12.25 -2.75 -2.70
N VAL A 61 -12.30 -2.07 -3.85
CA VAL A 61 -12.88 -0.73 -3.98
C VAL A 61 -14.30 -0.90 -4.51
N VAL A 62 -15.27 -0.32 -3.81
CA VAL A 62 -16.68 -0.29 -4.21
C VAL A 62 -17.09 1.11 -4.66
N ALA A 63 -18.12 1.21 -5.49
CA ALA A 63 -18.58 2.50 -6.01
C ALA A 63 -19.14 3.38 -4.88
N ASN A 64 -18.85 4.67 -4.93
CA ASN A 64 -19.41 5.71 -4.05
C ASN A 64 -19.14 5.53 -2.55
N GLU A 65 -18.19 4.68 -2.15
CA GLU A 65 -17.75 4.57 -0.76
C GLU A 65 -16.24 4.82 -0.65
N VAL A 66 -15.81 5.38 0.49
CA VAL A 66 -14.40 5.47 0.83
C VAL A 66 -14.00 4.14 1.47
N THR A 67 -13.31 3.28 0.72
CA THR A 67 -12.69 2.08 1.31
C THR A 67 -11.56 2.52 2.25
N LYS A 68 -11.78 2.39 3.57
CA LYS A 68 -10.71 2.53 4.56
C LYS A 68 -10.00 1.19 4.68
N VAL A 69 -8.73 1.14 4.31
CA VAL A 69 -7.90 -0.05 4.50
C VAL A 69 -6.82 0.26 5.51
N GLN A 70 -6.76 -0.53 6.59
CA GLN A 70 -5.71 -0.45 7.59
C GLN A 70 -4.72 -1.59 7.35
N TRP A 71 -3.53 -1.23 6.86
CA TRP A 71 -2.48 -2.19 6.55
C TRP A 71 -1.47 -2.23 7.68
N THR A 72 -1.13 -3.43 8.15
CA THR A 72 -0.02 -3.65 9.07
C THR A 72 1.06 -4.44 8.34
N GLY A 73 2.24 -3.87 8.19
CA GLY A 73 3.43 -4.61 7.78
C GLY A 73 4.43 -4.64 8.93
N ASP A 74 4.98 -5.81 9.21
CA ASP A 74 6.10 -5.93 10.15
C ASP A 74 7.37 -5.44 9.44
N SER A 75 8.01 -4.41 9.99
CA SER A 75 9.28 -3.91 9.46
C SER A 75 10.44 -4.87 9.70
N GLY A 76 10.24 -5.92 10.52
CA GLY A 76 11.22 -6.96 10.78
C GLY A 76 12.57 -6.48 11.35
N MET A 77 12.70 -5.20 11.72
CA MET A 77 13.87 -4.69 12.42
C MET A 77 13.90 -5.27 13.83
N ARG A 78 14.76 -6.28 14.02
CA ARG A 78 15.36 -6.62 15.31
C ARG A 78 16.71 -5.94 15.43
#